data_AF-A0AAD8SU95-F1
#
_entry.id   AF-A0AAD8SU95-F1
#
_cell.length_a   1.000
_cell.length_b   1.000
_cell.length_c   1.000
_cell.angle_alpha   90.00
_cell.angle_beta   90.00
_cell.angle_gamma   90.00
#
_symmetry.space_group_name_H-M   'P 1'
#
loop_
_entity.id
_entity.type
_entity.pdbx_description
1 polymer ?
#
loop_
_entity_poly.entity_id
_entity_poly.type
_entity_poly.pdbx_seq_one_letter_code
_entity_poly.pdbx_strand_id
1 'polypeptide(L)'
;MDDACAVCAEPLQWVAYGVCGHREVCPACVARLRFVLRDHRCCICMTHCPAVFATKALGDRTKLISDFSALPPVAGEGKAGEYWYHEATQVWFDDVDQYRTVRALCQFSCTVCKDSAGTGTGSGKKGGGKASKAKHKKKIGSIEQLKVHLFDHHHLYMCDLCLDGRKVFSCDQKLYTKPQLNKHIKNGDSEVDGSKVERRGFVGHPMCGFCKIPFYGKEELYTHVTREHFSCHICQRQQRGQEYFMTYDELEMHFRSDHFFCEDRECLEKKFIVFQSEAELKRHNAVEHRERKSHAKRTATFKASSSHNCQILGRGSGNQVASVAAPVRASSGQASQSGQSCGMNRVLQQSYSSLLSHQEVRGARIGSGLQEVSPPPISEQSRGYEG
;
A
#
# COMPACT_ATOMS: atom_id res chain seq x y z
N MET A 1 15.16 18.30 34.87
CA MET A 1 14.21 17.21 34.53
C MET A 1 14.78 16.54 33.28
N ASP A 2 15.91 15.85 33.41
CA ASP A 2 16.78 15.51 32.26
C ASP A 2 17.22 14.03 32.24
N ASP A 3 16.60 13.19 33.06
CA ASP A 3 17.01 11.79 33.24
C ASP A 3 16.16 10.79 32.45
N ALA A 4 15.41 11.22 31.44
CA ALA A 4 14.53 10.36 30.64
C ALA A 4 14.84 10.45 29.14
N CYS A 5 14.68 9.33 28.44
CA CYS A 5 14.96 9.22 27.02
C CYS A 5 13.93 10.02 26.23
N ALA A 6 14.38 10.92 25.35
CA ALA A 6 13.52 11.73 24.49
C ALA A 6 12.61 10.91 23.56
N VAL A 7 12.96 9.63 23.31
CA VAL A 7 12.20 8.75 22.40
C VAL A 7 11.26 7.81 23.15
N CYS A 8 11.73 7.11 24.19
CA CYS A 8 10.92 6.11 24.90
C CYS A 8 10.42 6.57 26.28
N ALA A 9 10.80 7.77 26.74
CA ALA A 9 10.47 8.30 28.07
C ALA A 9 10.94 7.46 29.27
N GLU A 10 11.71 6.40 29.04
CA GLU A 10 12.32 5.58 30.09
C GLU A 10 13.55 6.27 30.69
N PRO A 11 13.90 5.98 31.96
CA PRO A 11 15.08 6.55 32.61
C PRO A 11 16.39 6.28 31.85
N LEU A 12 17.18 7.33 31.61
CA LEU A 12 18.48 7.27 30.94
C LEU A 12 19.59 6.81 31.88
N GLN A 13 19.75 5.50 32.01
CA GLN A 13 20.96 4.92 32.61
C GLN A 13 22.14 4.90 31.64
N TRP A 14 21.85 4.91 30.35
CA TRP A 14 22.80 4.85 29.25
C TRP A 14 22.36 5.82 28.17
N VAL A 15 23.33 6.48 27.56
CA VAL A 15 23.11 7.44 26.47
C VAL A 15 23.87 6.99 25.23
N ALA A 16 23.31 7.28 24.06
CA ALA A 16 23.96 7.06 22.78
C ALA A 16 23.92 8.35 21.95
N TYR A 17 25.08 8.81 21.49
CA TYR A 17 25.25 10.09 20.81
C TYR A 17 26.17 9.95 19.59
N GLY A 18 25.95 10.78 18.57
CA GLY A 18 26.84 10.90 17.41
C GLY A 18 27.75 12.13 17.52
N VAL A 19 28.36 12.51 16.40
CA VAL A 19 29.23 13.71 16.29
C VAL A 19 28.54 15.02 16.69
N CYS A 20 27.21 15.06 16.68
CA CYS A 20 26.43 16.21 17.12
C CYS A 20 26.33 16.37 18.65
N GLY A 21 26.71 15.35 19.44
CA GLY A 21 26.80 15.45 20.89
C GLY A 21 25.47 15.43 21.68
N HIS A 22 24.31 15.28 21.01
CA HIS A 22 23.01 15.11 21.66
C HIS A 22 22.94 13.80 22.44
N ARG A 23 22.67 13.88 23.74
CA ARG A 23 22.80 12.78 24.72
C ARG A 23 21.46 12.35 25.33
N GLU A 24 20.36 12.80 24.77
CA GLU A 24 19.02 12.66 25.35
C GLU A 24 18.34 11.33 24.94
N VAL A 25 19.08 10.38 24.37
CA VAL A 25 18.51 9.16 23.76
C VAL A 25 19.25 7.91 24.22
N CYS A 26 18.50 6.87 24.58
CA CYS A 26 19.08 5.60 25.03
C CYS A 26 19.62 4.75 23.85
N PRO A 27 20.58 3.85 24.11
CA PRO A 27 21.15 2.99 23.08
C PRO A 27 20.12 2.12 22.34
N ALA A 28 19.09 1.63 23.03
CA ALA A 28 18.03 0.83 22.40
C ALA A 28 17.21 1.64 21.39
N CYS A 29 16.91 2.91 21.69
CA CYS A 29 16.19 3.79 20.76
C CYS A 29 17.04 4.18 19.55
N VAL A 30 18.33 4.48 19.76
CA VAL A 30 19.25 4.73 18.64
C VAL A 30 19.42 3.48 17.78
N ALA A 31 19.56 2.30 18.39
CA ALA A 31 19.60 1.04 17.67
C ALA A 31 18.32 0.81 16.85
N ARG A 32 17.14 1.16 17.39
CA ARG A 32 15.86 1.05 16.67
C ARG A 32 15.84 1.95 15.44
N LEU A 33 16.25 3.22 15.58
CA LEU A 33 16.34 4.16 14.46
C LEU A 33 17.23 3.63 13.33
N ARG A 34 18.43 3.13 13.69
CA ARG A 34 19.42 2.70 12.70
C ARG A 34 19.12 1.33 12.10
N PHE A 35 18.68 0.36 12.92
CA PHE A 35 18.42 -1.01 12.48
C PHE A 35 17.03 -1.20 11.85
N VAL A 36 15.99 -0.68 12.49
CA VAL A 36 14.59 -0.91 12.07
C VAL A 36 14.13 0.17 11.10
N LEU A 37 14.41 1.45 11.38
CA LEU A 37 13.99 2.55 10.50
C LEU A 37 15.01 2.89 9.40
N ARG A 38 16.23 2.34 9.47
CA ARG A 38 17.34 2.66 8.54
C ARG A 38 17.66 4.16 8.48
N ASP A 39 17.42 4.88 9.56
CA ASP A 39 17.74 6.30 9.68
C ASP A 39 19.02 6.49 10.51
N HIS A 40 20.04 7.07 9.88
CA HIS A 40 21.35 7.35 10.49
C HIS A 40 21.46 8.80 10.99
N ARG A 41 20.36 9.56 11.00
CA ARG A 41 20.33 10.92 11.53
C ARG A 41 20.03 10.93 13.02
N CYS A 42 20.54 11.94 13.71
CA CYS A 42 20.17 12.24 15.07
C CYS A 42 18.67 12.62 15.14
N CYS A 43 17.88 12.00 16.02
CA CYS A 43 16.45 12.32 16.14
C CYS A 43 16.18 13.69 16.80
N ILE A 44 17.21 14.35 17.34
CA ILE A 44 17.09 15.69 17.95
C ILE A 44 17.36 16.77 16.90
N CYS A 45 18.53 16.74 16.24
CA CYS A 45 18.95 17.79 15.31
C CYS A 45 18.98 17.38 13.83
N MET A 46 18.59 16.16 13.48
CA MET A 46 18.60 15.61 12.11
C MET A 46 19.98 15.53 11.44
N THR A 47 21.06 15.82 12.16
CA THR A 47 22.44 15.69 11.64
C THR A 47 22.75 14.23 11.34
N HIS A 48 23.27 13.96 10.14
CA HIS A 48 23.72 12.63 9.76
C HIS A 48 24.91 12.19 10.62
N CYS A 49 24.74 11.07 11.33
CA CYS A 49 25.73 10.52 12.25
C CYS A 49 26.15 9.13 11.74
N PRO A 50 27.27 9.00 11.00
CA PRO A 50 27.72 7.71 10.48
C PRO A 50 28.23 6.77 11.58
N ALA A 51 28.75 7.32 12.68
CA ALA A 51 29.11 6.59 13.88
C ALA A 51 28.36 7.16 15.10
N VAL A 52 28.07 6.28 16.05
CA VAL A 52 27.43 6.62 17.33
C VAL A 52 28.20 5.92 18.44
N PHE A 53 28.36 6.58 19.57
CA PHE A 53 28.98 6.03 20.77
C PHE A 53 27.95 5.94 21.89
N ALA A 54 27.90 4.81 22.57
CA ALA A 54 27.04 4.51 23.70
C ALA A 54 27.88 4.35 24.97
N THR A 55 27.46 5.01 26.04
CA THR A 55 28.17 5.08 27.33
C THR A 55 27.18 5.19 28.47
N LYS A 56 27.65 4.88 29.69
CA LYS A 56 26.85 5.07 30.91
C LYS A 56 26.57 6.56 31.15
N ALA A 57 25.32 6.88 31.46
CA ALA A 57 24.90 8.23 31.82
C ALA A 57 25.32 8.53 33.26
N LEU A 58 26.28 9.43 33.44
CA LEU A 58 26.79 9.84 34.76
C LEU A 58 26.68 11.36 34.97
N GLY A 59 25.74 12.01 34.27
CA GLY A 59 25.61 13.47 34.22
C GLY A 59 26.89 14.10 33.69
N ASP A 60 27.42 15.09 34.42
CA ASP A 60 28.66 15.81 34.06
C ASP A 60 29.91 14.92 34.01
N ARG A 61 29.87 13.74 34.66
CA ARG A 61 30.99 12.78 34.68
C ARG A 61 30.91 11.74 33.57
N THR A 62 29.97 11.88 32.64
CA THR A 62 29.86 10.98 31.48
C THR A 62 31.13 11.08 30.65
N LYS A 63 31.83 9.96 30.43
CA LYS A 63 33.01 9.93 29.57
C LYS A 63 32.58 10.16 28.13
N LEU A 64 33.06 11.24 27.52
CA LEU A 64 32.73 11.59 26.15
C LEU A 64 33.91 11.36 25.21
N ILE A 65 33.60 10.85 24.02
CA ILE A 65 34.51 10.84 22.89
C ILE A 65 34.07 11.96 21.97
N SER A 66 34.87 13.03 21.91
CA SER A 66 34.64 14.15 21.00
C SER A 66 35.13 13.82 19.58
N ASP A 67 36.24 13.10 19.48
CA ASP A 67 36.84 12.71 18.22
C ASP A 67 36.55 11.25 17.87
N PHE A 68 35.55 11.04 17.00
CA PHE A 68 35.19 9.72 16.50
C PHE A 68 36.27 9.12 15.58
N SER A 69 37.22 9.91 15.08
CA SER A 69 38.36 9.40 14.32
C SER A 69 39.38 8.68 15.19
N ALA A 70 39.35 8.87 16.51
CA ALA A 70 40.18 8.14 17.46
C ALA A 70 39.67 6.72 17.75
N LEU A 71 38.49 6.35 17.24
CA LEU A 71 37.96 4.99 17.41
C LEU A 71 38.80 3.98 16.62
N PRO A 72 39.03 2.76 17.17
CA PRO A 72 39.84 1.76 16.50
C PRO A 72 39.32 1.42 15.09
N PRO A 73 40.19 1.03 14.16
CA PRO A 73 39.75 0.54 12.85
C PRO A 73 38.78 -0.65 13.02
N VAL A 74 37.64 -0.59 12.32
CA VAL A 74 36.63 -1.64 12.38
C VAL A 74 37.12 -2.87 11.62
N ALA A 75 37.47 -3.94 12.34
CA ALA A 75 37.79 -5.23 11.74
C ALA A 75 36.54 -6.12 11.51
N GLY A 76 35.38 -5.73 12.06
CA GLY A 76 34.12 -6.44 12.00
C GLY A 76 33.30 -6.28 13.28
N GLU A 77 32.19 -7.02 13.40
CA GLU A 77 31.38 -7.07 14.63
C GLU A 77 32.16 -7.66 15.81
N GLY A 78 32.10 -7.00 16.97
CA GLY A 78 32.71 -7.49 18.21
C GLY A 78 33.66 -6.51 18.87
N LYS A 79 34.63 -7.04 19.62
CA LYS A 79 35.58 -6.22 20.39
C LYS A 79 36.64 -5.63 19.46
N ALA A 80 36.84 -4.31 19.54
CA ALA A 80 37.87 -3.58 18.81
C ALA A 80 38.56 -2.61 19.78
N GLY A 81 39.81 -2.91 20.13
CA GLY A 81 40.53 -2.21 21.20
C GLY A 81 39.85 -2.37 22.56
N GLU A 82 39.55 -1.25 23.21
CA GLU A 82 38.83 -1.21 24.48
C GLU A 82 37.30 -1.19 24.31
N TYR A 83 36.82 -0.97 23.08
CA TYR A 83 35.40 -0.79 22.78
C TYR A 83 34.79 -2.03 22.10
N TRP A 84 33.47 -2.05 22.05
CA TRP A 84 32.67 -3.05 21.33
C TRP A 84 31.89 -2.38 20.20
N TYR A 85 31.96 -2.95 19.00
CA TYR A 85 31.30 -2.42 17.82
C TYR A 85 30.20 -3.36 17.34
N HIS A 86 29.00 -2.81 17.15
CA HIS A 86 27.87 -3.51 16.55
C HIS A 86 27.67 -3.06 15.10
N GLU A 87 28.03 -3.93 14.16
CA GLU A 87 28.08 -3.61 12.73
C GLU A 87 26.72 -3.18 12.16
N ALA A 88 25.64 -3.91 12.48
CA ALA A 88 24.33 -3.66 11.90
C ALA A 88 23.69 -2.32 12.34
N THR A 89 24.11 -1.76 13.48
CA THR A 89 23.67 -0.44 13.94
C THR A 89 24.76 0.62 13.83
N GLN A 90 26.01 0.26 13.52
CA GLN A 90 27.20 1.13 13.54
C GLN A 90 27.39 1.88 14.87
N VAL A 91 27.03 1.24 15.99
CA VAL A 91 27.15 1.80 17.35
C VAL A 91 28.34 1.18 18.07
N TRP A 92 29.10 2.03 18.75
CA TRP A 92 30.21 1.67 19.62
C TRP A 92 29.79 1.70 21.08
N PHE A 93 30.33 0.81 21.90
CA PHE A 93 30.03 0.68 23.32
C PHE A 93 31.32 0.57 24.14
N ASP A 94 31.38 1.25 25.27
CA ASP A 94 32.40 1.02 26.30
C ASP A 94 32.06 -0.19 27.21
N ASP A 95 30.78 -0.52 27.33
CA ASP A 95 30.26 -1.61 28.15
C ASP A 95 29.83 -2.83 27.32
N VAL A 96 30.32 -4.01 27.73
CA VAL A 96 30.06 -5.28 27.03
C VAL A 96 28.61 -5.74 27.16
N ASP A 97 27.94 -5.45 28.28
CA ASP A 97 26.58 -5.91 28.53
C ASP A 97 25.57 -5.04 27.78
N GLN A 98 25.83 -3.73 27.63
CA GLN A 98 25.08 -2.89 26.71
C GLN A 98 25.22 -3.32 25.26
N TYR A 99 26.45 -3.61 24.82
CA TYR A 99 26.69 -4.17 23.49
C TYR A 99 25.87 -5.46 23.26
N ARG A 100 25.92 -6.41 24.22
CA ARG A 100 25.16 -7.67 24.14
C ARG A 100 23.66 -7.43 24.11
N THR A 101 23.15 -6.47 24.87
CA THR A 101 21.73 -6.12 24.93
C THR A 101 21.25 -5.60 23.57
N VAL A 102 21.92 -4.59 23.01
CA VAL A 102 21.57 -4.03 21.71
C VAL A 102 21.69 -5.07 20.59
N ARG A 103 22.75 -5.87 20.63
CA ARG A 103 22.94 -6.98 19.68
C ARG A 103 21.79 -7.99 19.74
N ALA A 104 21.32 -8.34 20.93
CA ALA A 104 20.21 -9.27 21.11
C ALA A 104 18.88 -8.70 20.57
N LEU A 105 18.64 -7.40 20.71
CA LEU A 105 17.47 -6.72 20.13
C LEU A 105 17.47 -6.76 18.60
N CYS A 106 18.66 -6.64 17.98
CA CYS A 106 18.81 -6.65 16.53
C CYS A 106 18.85 -8.07 15.92
N GLN A 107 18.87 -9.12 16.74
CA GLN A 107 18.98 -10.49 16.26
C GLN A 107 17.61 -11.11 15.94
N PHE A 108 17.48 -11.67 14.74
CA PHE A 108 16.36 -12.56 14.42
C PHE A 108 16.46 -13.83 15.27
N SER A 109 15.62 -13.94 16.27
CA SER A 109 15.61 -15.07 17.19
C SER A 109 14.18 -15.40 17.62
N CYS A 110 13.90 -16.69 17.74
CA CYS A 110 12.61 -17.15 18.22
C CYS A 110 12.53 -17.01 19.75
N THR A 111 11.57 -16.23 20.24
CA THR A 111 11.33 -16.04 21.68
C THR A 111 10.81 -17.33 22.33
N VAL A 112 9.95 -18.09 21.66
CA VAL A 112 9.38 -19.36 22.15
C VAL A 112 10.45 -20.44 22.38
N CYS A 113 11.45 -20.52 21.51
CA CYS A 113 12.59 -21.42 21.69
C CYS A 113 13.49 -21.03 22.87
N LYS A 114 13.52 -19.75 23.28
CA LYS A 114 14.31 -19.30 24.44
C LYS A 114 13.61 -19.66 25.74
N ASP A 115 12.29 -19.47 25.81
CA ASP A 115 11.51 -19.68 27.03
C ASP A 115 11.42 -21.17 27.41
N SER A 116 11.32 -22.04 26.41
CA SER A 116 11.30 -23.50 26.59
C SER A 116 12.64 -24.10 27.09
N ALA A 117 13.72 -23.32 27.11
CA ALA A 117 14.99 -23.72 27.72
C ALA A 117 15.09 -23.38 29.22
N GLY A 118 14.21 -22.50 29.75
CA GLY A 118 14.25 -22.00 31.13
C GLY A 118 13.34 -22.72 32.12
N THR A 119 12.32 -23.45 31.65
CA THR A 119 11.37 -24.18 32.51
C THR A 119 11.83 -25.61 32.78
N GLY A 120 12.87 -25.74 33.61
CA GLY A 120 13.39 -27.01 34.12
C GLY A 120 13.32 -27.09 35.65
N THR A 121 12.15 -26.83 36.25
CA THR A 121 11.92 -27.11 37.68
C THR A 121 11.66 -28.60 37.86
N GLY A 122 12.51 -29.26 38.66
CA GLY A 122 12.58 -30.72 38.76
C GLY A 122 11.40 -31.40 39.45
N SER A 123 11.12 -32.62 39.00
CA SER A 123 10.80 -33.79 39.84
C SER A 123 10.66 -35.04 38.96
N GLY A 124 11.34 -36.13 39.35
CA GLY A 124 10.89 -37.49 39.04
C GLY A 124 11.55 -38.27 37.89
N LYS A 125 12.34 -39.28 38.31
CA LYS A 125 12.67 -40.55 37.65
C LYS A 125 13.70 -40.59 36.50
N LYS A 126 14.87 -41.12 36.89
CA LYS A 126 15.82 -41.85 36.03
C LYS A 126 15.08 -42.90 35.19
N GLY A 127 15.17 -42.76 33.88
CA GLY A 127 14.84 -43.78 32.90
C GLY A 127 15.71 -43.53 31.68
N GLY A 128 16.64 -44.45 31.40
CA GLY A 128 17.60 -44.32 30.32
C GLY A 128 16.94 -44.29 28.94
N GLY A 129 17.28 -43.28 28.16
CA GLY A 129 16.94 -43.17 26.75
C GLY A 129 17.92 -42.20 26.10
N LYS A 130 18.86 -42.72 25.31
CA LYS A 130 19.82 -41.91 24.55
C LYS A 130 19.10 -41.14 23.43
N ALA A 131 19.64 -39.97 23.12
CA ALA A 131 19.44 -39.17 21.91
C ALA A 131 18.14 -38.34 21.78
N SER A 132 18.31 -37.00 21.86
CA SER A 132 17.65 -35.95 21.04
C SER A 132 17.30 -34.67 21.82
N LYS A 133 18.26 -34.04 22.50
CA LYS A 133 18.07 -32.69 23.09
C LYS A 133 19.29 -31.80 22.81
N ALA A 134 19.47 -31.39 21.56
CA ALA A 134 20.51 -30.42 21.16
C ALA A 134 20.33 -29.78 19.75
N LYS A 135 19.13 -29.72 19.17
CA LYS A 135 19.00 -29.50 17.70
C LYS A 135 18.18 -28.29 17.20
N HIS A 136 17.80 -27.34 18.05
CA HIS A 136 16.99 -26.19 17.58
C HIS A 136 17.61 -24.81 17.66
N LYS A 137 18.93 -24.72 17.88
CA LYS A 137 19.66 -23.45 17.78
C LYS A 137 20.21 -23.24 16.36
N LYS A 138 19.35 -23.30 15.34
CA LYS A 138 19.75 -22.82 14.01
C LYS A 138 19.89 -21.30 14.09
N LYS A 139 21.03 -20.76 13.64
CA LYS A 139 21.25 -19.32 13.53
C LYS A 139 20.31 -18.79 12.44
N ILE A 140 19.29 -18.04 12.85
CA ILE A 140 18.35 -17.40 11.93
C ILE A 140 19.00 -16.10 11.45
N GLY A 141 19.22 -15.98 10.15
CA GLY A 141 19.91 -14.84 9.53
C GLY A 141 18.96 -13.79 8.94
N SER A 142 17.70 -14.13 8.70
CA SER A 142 16.72 -13.21 8.11
C SER A 142 15.32 -13.34 8.74
N ILE A 143 14.48 -12.32 8.50
CA ILE A 143 13.09 -12.32 8.95
C ILE A 143 12.26 -13.43 8.27
N GLU A 144 12.53 -13.74 7.00
CA GLU A 144 11.87 -14.81 6.26
C GLU A 144 12.20 -16.17 6.87
N GLN A 145 13.47 -16.40 7.22
CA GLN A 145 13.88 -17.62 7.92
C GLN A 145 13.22 -17.72 9.30
N LEU A 146 13.00 -16.60 9.99
CA LEU A 146 12.26 -16.57 11.26
C LEU A 146 10.79 -16.96 11.05
N LYS A 147 10.13 -16.42 10.02
CA LYS A 147 8.74 -16.77 9.68
C LYS A 147 8.58 -18.26 9.41
N VAL A 148 9.46 -18.83 8.59
CA VAL A 148 9.46 -20.27 8.28
C VAL A 148 9.67 -21.09 9.56
N HIS A 149 10.65 -20.73 10.39
CA HIS A 149 10.90 -21.41 11.66
C HIS A 149 9.69 -21.39 12.61
N LEU A 150 9.02 -20.23 12.75
CA LEU A 150 7.84 -20.08 13.60
C LEU A 150 6.66 -20.91 13.09
N PHE A 151 6.48 -20.98 11.78
CA PHE A 151 5.44 -21.79 11.16
C PHE A 151 5.69 -23.30 11.35
N ASP A 152 6.90 -23.77 11.04
CA ASP A 152 7.24 -25.19 11.03
C ASP A 152 7.31 -25.80 12.44
N HIS A 153 7.86 -25.06 13.41
CA HIS A 153 8.15 -25.59 14.75
C HIS A 153 7.18 -25.15 15.84
N HIS A 154 6.50 -24.02 15.65
CA HIS A 154 5.60 -23.46 16.66
C HIS A 154 4.16 -23.27 16.16
N HIS A 155 3.92 -23.41 14.85
CA HIS A 155 2.63 -23.11 14.22
C HIS A 155 2.15 -21.67 14.54
N LEU A 156 3.10 -20.76 14.71
CA LEU A 156 2.88 -19.35 14.98
C LEU A 156 3.24 -18.50 13.76
N TYR A 157 2.59 -17.35 13.66
CA TYR A 157 2.69 -16.42 12.55
C TYR A 157 2.94 -15.02 13.06
N MET A 158 3.63 -14.22 12.25
CA MET A 158 3.72 -12.78 12.41
C MET A 158 2.76 -12.12 11.40
N CYS A 159 2.14 -11.01 11.78
CA CYS A 159 1.31 -10.24 10.86
C CYS A 159 2.20 -9.43 9.91
N ASP A 160 2.11 -9.68 8.60
CA ASP A 160 2.95 -9.02 7.59
C ASP A 160 2.73 -7.50 7.58
N LEU A 161 1.48 -7.03 7.71
CA LEU A 161 1.16 -5.60 7.80
C LEU A 161 1.84 -4.95 9.01
N CYS A 162 1.87 -5.64 10.15
CA CYS A 162 2.54 -5.14 11.35
C CYS A 162 4.06 -5.23 11.23
N LEU A 163 4.63 -6.20 10.53
CA LEU A 163 6.07 -6.23 10.28
C LEU A 163 6.52 -5.02 9.44
N ASP A 164 5.70 -4.63 8.47
CA ASP A 164 6.01 -3.49 7.61
C ASP A 164 5.72 -2.14 8.29
N GLY A 165 4.58 -2.02 8.97
CA GLY A 165 4.14 -0.76 9.55
C GLY A 165 4.64 -0.50 10.98
N ARG A 166 4.71 -1.53 11.84
CA ARG A 166 5.12 -1.39 13.24
C ARG A 166 6.64 -1.43 13.33
N LYS A 167 7.27 -0.26 13.47
CA LYS A 167 8.73 -0.08 13.56
C LYS A 167 9.32 -0.49 14.92
N VAL A 168 9.14 -1.75 15.30
CA VAL A 168 9.73 -2.38 16.49
C VAL A 168 10.69 -3.50 16.09
N PHE A 169 11.55 -3.92 17.02
CA PHE A 169 12.47 -5.03 16.79
C PHE A 169 11.72 -6.33 16.54
N SER A 170 12.32 -7.28 15.82
CA SER A 170 11.70 -8.57 15.50
C SER A 170 11.36 -9.39 16.74
N CYS A 171 12.08 -9.21 17.84
CA CYS A 171 11.79 -9.83 19.13
C CYS A 171 10.56 -9.23 19.84
N ASP A 172 10.20 -7.98 19.52
CA ASP A 172 9.06 -7.26 20.11
C ASP A 172 7.77 -7.43 19.28
N GLN A 173 7.88 -8.15 18.15
CA GLN A 173 6.74 -8.48 17.30
C GLN A 173 5.87 -9.55 17.95
N LYS A 174 4.56 -9.35 17.85
CA LYS A 174 3.58 -10.27 18.41
C LYS A 174 3.46 -11.51 17.55
N LEU A 175 3.26 -12.66 18.20
CA LEU A 175 3.10 -13.95 17.56
C LEU A 175 1.66 -14.41 17.72
N TYR A 176 1.09 -14.94 16.64
CA TYR A 176 -0.31 -15.34 16.58
C TYR A 176 -0.43 -16.78 16.11
N THR A 177 -1.39 -17.53 16.65
CA THR A 177 -1.89 -18.71 15.95
C THR A 177 -2.65 -18.29 14.68
N LYS A 178 -2.88 -19.21 13.75
CA LYS A 178 -3.66 -18.92 12.53
C LYS A 178 -5.05 -18.30 12.80
N PRO A 179 -5.89 -18.81 13.72
CA PRO A 179 -7.17 -18.18 14.04
C PRO A 179 -7.01 -16.81 14.70
N GLN A 180 -6.03 -16.65 15.60
CA GLN A 180 -5.75 -15.36 16.23
C GLN A 180 -5.29 -14.31 15.21
N LEU A 181 -4.47 -14.70 14.22
CA LEU A 181 -4.03 -13.78 13.17
C LEU A 181 -5.21 -13.29 12.32
N ASN A 182 -6.11 -14.19 11.93
CA ASN A 182 -7.31 -13.81 11.18
C ASN A 182 -8.21 -12.86 11.98
N LYS A 183 -8.33 -13.08 13.29
CA LYS A 183 -9.08 -12.22 14.21
C LYS A 183 -8.40 -10.86 14.39
N HIS A 184 -7.07 -10.86 14.56
CA HIS A 184 -6.23 -9.67 14.60
C HIS A 184 -6.45 -8.77 13.37
N ILE A 185 -6.37 -9.35 12.16
CA ILE A 185 -6.54 -8.60 10.91
C ILE A 185 -7.94 -7.99 10.82
N LYS A 186 -9.00 -8.74 11.17
CA LYS A 186 -10.38 -8.28 10.97
C LYS A 186 -10.89 -7.34 12.05
N ASN A 187 -10.69 -7.69 13.31
CA ASN A 187 -11.34 -7.04 14.47
C ASN A 187 -10.35 -6.64 15.57
N GLY A 188 -9.06 -6.94 15.40
CA GLY A 188 -8.09 -6.98 16.48
C GLY A 188 -8.32 -8.17 17.42
N ASP A 189 -7.27 -8.63 18.10
CA ASP A 189 -7.34 -9.76 19.03
C ASP A 189 -7.03 -9.33 20.46
N SER A 190 -8.00 -9.37 21.37
CA SER A 190 -7.79 -8.89 22.75
C SER A 190 -6.82 -9.73 23.59
N GLU A 191 -6.52 -10.98 23.21
CA GLU A 191 -5.61 -11.85 23.98
C GLU A 191 -4.16 -11.50 23.67
N VAL A 192 -3.83 -11.38 22.39
CA VAL A 192 -2.46 -11.12 21.94
C VAL A 192 -2.20 -9.63 21.78
N ASP A 193 -3.17 -8.87 21.24
CA ASP A 193 -3.00 -7.43 21.02
C ASP A 193 -3.15 -6.61 22.30
N GLY A 194 -3.72 -7.18 23.36
CA GLY A 194 -3.94 -6.55 24.65
C GLY A 194 -5.35 -5.95 24.79
N SER A 195 -5.60 -5.35 25.96
CA SER A 195 -6.87 -4.68 26.27
C SER A 195 -7.16 -3.51 25.33
N LYS A 196 -8.43 -3.05 25.27
CA LYS A 196 -8.81 -1.90 24.42
C LYS A 196 -7.98 -0.63 24.70
N VAL A 197 -7.56 -0.45 25.96
CA VAL A 197 -6.74 0.69 26.40
C VAL A 197 -5.31 0.55 25.87
N GLU A 198 -4.70 -0.61 26.03
CA GLU A 198 -3.33 -0.89 25.56
C GLU A 198 -3.22 -0.86 24.04
N ARG A 199 -4.29 -1.26 23.35
CA ARG A 199 -4.39 -1.23 21.89
C ARG A 199 -4.54 0.16 21.30
N ARG A 200 -4.70 1.22 22.13
CA ARG A 200 -4.91 2.60 21.67
C ARG A 200 -6.01 2.71 20.60
N GLY A 201 -7.07 1.92 20.73
CA GLY A 201 -8.16 1.87 19.76
C GLY A 201 -7.90 1.07 18.49
N PHE A 202 -6.86 0.21 18.44
CA PHE A 202 -6.66 -0.72 17.32
C PHE A 202 -7.82 -1.72 17.23
N VAL A 203 -8.59 -1.62 16.14
CA VAL A 203 -9.77 -2.44 15.83
C VAL A 203 -9.53 -3.44 14.70
N GLY A 204 -8.26 -3.66 14.33
CA GLY A 204 -7.87 -4.46 13.16
C GLY A 204 -7.41 -3.58 12.00
N HIS A 205 -6.95 -4.25 10.95
CA HIS A 205 -6.42 -3.62 9.75
C HIS A 205 -7.57 -3.19 8.82
N PRO A 206 -7.64 -1.91 8.39
CA PRO A 206 -8.68 -1.45 7.50
C PRO A 206 -8.60 -2.20 6.16
N MET A 207 -9.76 -2.70 5.70
CA MET A 207 -9.86 -3.42 4.44
C MET A 207 -10.45 -2.52 3.37
N CYS A 208 -9.94 -2.65 2.14
CA CYS A 208 -10.60 -2.04 1.01
C CYS A 208 -12.01 -2.62 0.84
N GLY A 209 -13.02 -1.75 0.82
CA GLY A 209 -14.42 -2.14 0.64
C GLY A 209 -14.66 -2.90 -0.66
N PHE A 210 -13.80 -2.68 -1.64
CA PHE A 210 -13.92 -3.27 -2.96
C PHE A 210 -13.03 -4.49 -3.18
N CYS A 211 -11.70 -4.36 -3.02
CA CYS A 211 -10.75 -5.47 -3.20
C CYS A 211 -10.76 -6.49 -2.05
N LYS A 212 -11.28 -6.12 -0.88
CA LYS A 212 -11.14 -6.87 0.39
C LYS A 212 -9.69 -7.15 0.81
N ILE A 213 -8.74 -6.38 0.30
CA ILE A 213 -7.33 -6.41 0.70
C ILE A 213 -7.16 -5.61 2.00
N PRO A 214 -6.47 -6.14 3.02
CA PRO A 214 -6.18 -5.42 4.26
C PRO A 214 -4.97 -4.49 4.12
N PHE A 215 -5.01 -3.33 4.77
CA PHE A 215 -3.95 -2.31 4.78
C PHE A 215 -3.49 -2.04 6.22
N TYR A 216 -2.26 -1.53 6.40
CA TYR A 216 -1.74 -1.23 7.74
C TYR A 216 -2.60 -0.19 8.47
N GLY A 217 -2.84 0.95 7.83
CA GLY A 217 -3.65 2.05 8.33
C GLY A 217 -4.60 2.63 7.27
N LYS A 218 -5.31 3.68 7.69
CA LYS A 218 -6.30 4.36 6.83
C LYS A 218 -5.64 5.18 5.72
N GLU A 219 -4.41 5.65 5.94
CA GLU A 219 -3.66 6.46 4.98
C GLU A 219 -3.24 5.61 3.76
N GLU A 220 -2.75 4.40 4.00
CA GLU A 220 -2.40 3.46 2.94
C GLU A 220 -3.64 2.99 2.20
N LEU A 221 -4.75 2.74 2.92
CA LEU A 221 -6.03 2.42 2.30
C LEU A 221 -6.52 3.57 1.41
N TYR A 222 -6.46 4.81 1.87
CA TYR A 222 -6.87 5.98 1.09
C TYR A 222 -6.03 6.13 -0.19
N THR A 223 -4.71 5.93 -0.07
CA THR A 223 -3.79 5.96 -1.21
C THR A 223 -4.11 4.85 -2.21
N HIS A 224 -4.43 3.65 -1.73
CA HIS A 224 -4.86 2.53 -2.58
C HIS A 224 -6.17 2.87 -3.31
N VAL A 225 -7.20 3.28 -2.59
CA VAL A 225 -8.52 3.57 -3.17
C VAL A 225 -8.42 4.68 -4.22
N THR A 226 -7.62 5.71 -3.98
CA THR A 226 -7.44 6.83 -4.92
C THR A 226 -6.68 6.44 -6.19
N ARG A 227 -5.81 5.42 -6.13
CA ARG A 227 -4.97 5.00 -7.26
C ARG A 227 -5.54 3.82 -8.05
N GLU A 228 -6.12 2.86 -7.35
CA GLU A 228 -6.55 1.57 -7.89
C GLU A 228 -8.06 1.54 -8.18
N HIS A 229 -8.83 2.52 -7.72
CA HIS A 229 -10.27 2.62 -8.00
C HIS A 229 -10.59 3.88 -8.78
N PHE A 230 -11.55 3.75 -9.69
CA PHE A 230 -11.95 4.83 -10.57
C PHE A 230 -12.96 5.72 -9.87
N SER A 231 -12.78 7.04 -9.93
CA SER A 231 -13.73 8.00 -9.37
C SER A 231 -14.47 8.77 -10.45
N CYS A 232 -15.76 9.04 -10.22
CA CYS A 232 -16.52 9.95 -11.07
C CYS A 232 -16.16 11.40 -10.73
N HIS A 233 -15.52 12.10 -11.67
CA HIS A 233 -15.09 13.49 -11.52
C HIS A 233 -16.26 14.49 -11.33
N ILE A 234 -17.48 14.13 -11.76
CA ILE A 234 -18.69 14.95 -11.59
C ILE A 234 -19.25 14.79 -10.18
N CYS A 235 -19.43 13.55 -9.71
CA CYS A 235 -19.88 13.25 -8.34
C CYS A 235 -18.89 13.72 -7.28
N GLN A 236 -17.59 13.58 -7.53
CA GLN A 236 -16.55 14.05 -6.63
C GLN A 236 -16.59 15.58 -6.44
N ARG A 237 -16.87 16.34 -7.51
CA ARG A 237 -17.06 17.80 -7.43
C ARG A 237 -18.33 18.18 -6.67
N GLN A 238 -19.38 17.36 -6.78
CA GLN A 238 -20.66 17.61 -6.14
C GLN A 238 -20.73 17.13 -4.68
N GLN A 239 -19.74 16.38 -4.19
CA GLN A 239 -19.76 15.73 -2.87
C GLN A 239 -21.03 14.88 -2.68
N ARG A 240 -21.50 14.22 -3.75
CA ARG A 240 -22.70 13.38 -3.76
C ARG A 240 -22.35 11.98 -4.27
N GLY A 241 -22.62 10.96 -3.45
CA GLY A 241 -22.63 9.55 -3.86
C GLY A 241 -21.38 8.73 -3.47
N GLN A 242 -21.28 7.50 -4.01
CA GLN A 242 -20.09 6.66 -3.90
C GLN A 242 -18.94 7.30 -4.69
N GLU A 243 -17.82 7.56 -4.00
CA GLU A 243 -16.69 8.29 -4.59
C GLU A 243 -15.84 7.44 -5.54
N TYR A 244 -15.90 6.11 -5.42
CA TYR A 244 -15.01 5.18 -6.13
C TYR A 244 -15.73 3.93 -6.65
N PHE A 245 -15.25 3.41 -7.78
CA PHE A 245 -15.74 2.26 -8.54
C PHE A 245 -14.58 1.29 -8.82
N MET A 246 -14.86 -0.01 -8.86
CA MET A 246 -13.80 -1.01 -9.03
C MET A 246 -13.27 -1.12 -10.44
N THR A 247 -14.20 -1.09 -11.38
CA THR A 247 -13.91 -1.35 -12.78
C THR A 247 -14.39 -0.18 -13.62
N TYR A 248 -13.81 -0.07 -14.81
CA TYR A 248 -14.26 0.91 -15.78
C TYR A 248 -15.71 0.64 -16.21
N ASP A 249 -16.13 -0.62 -16.28
CA ASP A 249 -17.50 -1.01 -16.64
C ASP A 249 -18.53 -0.53 -15.59
N GLU A 250 -18.20 -0.61 -14.30
CA GLU A 250 -19.04 -0.06 -13.21
C GLU A 250 -19.15 1.47 -13.30
N LEU A 251 -18.03 2.15 -13.58
CA LEU A 251 -18.01 3.60 -13.78
C LEU A 251 -18.82 3.99 -15.03
N GLU A 252 -18.76 3.21 -16.10
CA GLU A 252 -19.53 3.40 -17.32
C GLU A 252 -21.02 3.21 -17.07
N MET A 253 -21.41 2.19 -16.29
CA MET A 253 -22.79 2.02 -15.85
C MET A 253 -23.28 3.22 -15.02
N HIS A 254 -22.43 3.74 -14.13
CA HIS A 254 -22.75 4.96 -13.37
C HIS A 254 -22.90 6.19 -14.29
N PHE A 255 -22.05 6.34 -15.30
CA PHE A 255 -22.20 7.40 -16.30
C PHE A 255 -23.50 7.26 -17.11
N ARG A 256 -24.01 6.04 -17.32
CA ARG A 256 -25.30 5.78 -17.97
C ARG A 256 -26.51 6.07 -17.08
N SER A 257 -26.42 5.82 -15.78
CA SER A 257 -27.55 5.98 -14.85
C SER A 257 -27.67 7.39 -14.30
N ASP A 258 -26.56 8.01 -13.91
CA ASP A 258 -26.54 9.22 -13.08
C ASP A 258 -26.05 10.48 -13.84
N HIS A 259 -25.51 10.31 -15.04
CA HIS A 259 -24.94 11.39 -15.85
C HIS A 259 -25.38 11.35 -17.31
N PHE A 260 -25.07 12.42 -18.06
CA PHE A 260 -25.39 12.54 -19.48
C PHE A 260 -24.11 12.44 -20.30
N PHE A 261 -23.93 11.38 -21.09
CA PHE A 261 -22.76 11.20 -21.95
C PHE A 261 -23.15 11.18 -23.45
N CYS A 262 -22.19 11.48 -24.31
CA CYS A 262 -22.41 11.43 -25.76
C CYS A 262 -22.21 10.00 -26.30
N GLU A 263 -23.17 9.50 -27.08
CA GLU A 263 -23.16 8.16 -27.69
C GLU A 263 -22.41 8.11 -29.04
N ASP A 264 -21.89 9.23 -29.54
CA ASP A 264 -21.14 9.25 -30.79
C ASP A 264 -19.79 8.52 -30.66
N ARG A 265 -19.47 7.65 -31.63
CA ARG A 265 -18.27 6.79 -31.64
C ARG A 265 -16.97 7.54 -31.33
N GLU A 266 -16.79 8.73 -31.88
CA GLU A 266 -15.59 9.55 -31.70
C GLU A 266 -15.44 10.11 -30.27
N CYS A 267 -16.56 10.27 -29.55
CA CYS A 267 -16.59 10.73 -28.16
C CYS A 267 -16.46 9.56 -27.17
N LEU A 268 -16.93 8.37 -27.56
CA LEU A 268 -16.73 7.13 -26.81
C LEU A 268 -15.25 6.71 -26.80
N GLU A 269 -14.58 6.80 -27.96
CA GLU A 269 -13.15 6.48 -28.11
C GLU A 269 -12.22 7.39 -27.29
N LYS A 270 -12.70 8.59 -26.89
CA LYS A 270 -11.97 9.54 -26.02
C LYS A 270 -12.21 9.34 -24.51
N LYS A 271 -12.63 8.14 -24.09
CA LYS A 271 -12.98 7.78 -22.70
C LYS A 271 -14.21 8.50 -22.14
N PHE A 272 -15.27 8.54 -22.95
CA PHE A 272 -16.57 9.18 -22.66
C PHE A 272 -16.49 10.67 -22.32
N ILE A 273 -17.12 11.50 -23.16
CA ILE A 273 -17.41 12.88 -22.79
C ILE A 273 -18.71 12.89 -21.97
N VAL A 274 -18.58 13.05 -20.65
CA VAL A 274 -19.67 12.99 -19.67
C VAL A 274 -19.95 14.40 -19.14
N PHE A 275 -21.23 14.73 -18.97
CA PHE A 275 -21.71 16.04 -18.56
C PHE A 275 -22.62 15.97 -17.33
N GLN A 276 -22.69 17.08 -16.59
CA GLN A 276 -23.53 17.19 -15.39
C GLN A 276 -25.01 17.33 -15.75
N SER A 277 -25.34 17.95 -16.89
CA SER A 277 -26.71 18.24 -17.28
C SER A 277 -26.98 17.96 -18.75
N GLU A 278 -28.25 17.68 -19.08
CA GLU A 278 -28.71 17.51 -20.45
C GLU A 278 -28.45 18.76 -21.31
N ALA A 279 -28.46 19.96 -20.72
CA ALA A 279 -28.18 21.21 -21.41
C ALA A 279 -26.72 21.31 -21.88
N GLU A 280 -25.76 20.78 -21.10
CA GLU A 280 -24.36 20.68 -21.50
C GLU A 280 -24.16 19.66 -22.62
N LEU A 281 -24.79 18.49 -22.52
CA LEU A 281 -24.79 17.49 -23.59
C LEU A 281 -25.38 18.04 -24.89
N LYS A 282 -26.52 18.74 -24.82
CA LYS A 282 -27.16 19.39 -26.00
C LYS A 282 -26.25 20.41 -26.65
N ARG A 283 -25.52 21.19 -25.85
CA ARG A 283 -24.54 22.18 -26.33
C ARG A 283 -23.36 21.51 -27.03
N HIS A 284 -22.81 20.46 -26.43
CA HIS A 284 -21.75 19.65 -27.03
C HIS A 284 -22.18 19.05 -28.37
N ASN A 285 -23.35 18.41 -28.41
CA ASN A 285 -23.89 17.82 -29.64
C ASN A 285 -24.19 18.86 -30.73
N ALA A 286 -24.45 20.12 -30.35
CA ALA A 286 -24.68 21.22 -31.29
C ALA A 286 -23.38 21.80 -31.87
N VAL A 287 -22.24 21.61 -31.21
CA VAL A 287 -20.94 22.10 -31.66
C VAL A 287 -20.18 21.00 -32.39
N GLU A 288 -20.01 19.84 -31.75
CA GLU A 288 -19.15 18.74 -32.22
C GLU A 288 -19.87 17.81 -33.21
N HIS A 289 -21.20 17.70 -33.14
CA HIS A 289 -22.00 16.79 -33.98
C HIS A 289 -22.98 17.51 -34.91
N ARG A 290 -22.72 18.81 -35.17
CA ARG A 290 -23.57 19.70 -35.97
C ARG A 290 -23.80 19.19 -37.41
N GLU A 291 -22.83 18.47 -37.98
CA GLU A 291 -22.87 18.04 -39.38
C GLU A 291 -23.52 16.65 -39.60
N ARG A 292 -23.50 15.74 -38.61
CA ARG A 292 -24.10 14.39 -38.74
C ARG A 292 -25.62 14.35 -38.62
N LYS A 293 -26.23 15.34 -37.96
CA LYS A 293 -27.70 15.46 -37.86
C LYS A 293 -28.38 15.79 -39.20
N SER A 294 -27.61 16.26 -40.20
CA SER A 294 -28.14 16.69 -41.50
C SER A 294 -28.36 15.54 -42.50
N HIS A 295 -27.66 14.41 -42.35
CA HIS A 295 -27.68 13.35 -43.37
C HIS A 295 -28.77 12.28 -43.15
N ALA A 296 -29.33 12.17 -41.94
CA ALA A 296 -30.39 11.21 -41.62
C ALA A 296 -31.82 11.68 -41.98
N LYS A 297 -31.99 12.94 -42.43
CA LYS A 297 -33.31 13.56 -42.68
C LYS A 297 -33.57 13.93 -44.15
N ARG A 298 -32.93 13.25 -45.12
CA ARG A 298 -33.25 13.42 -46.56
C ARG A 298 -33.97 12.23 -47.21
N THR A 299 -34.18 11.11 -46.51
CA THR A 299 -34.84 9.91 -47.06
C THR A 299 -36.26 9.65 -46.55
N ALA A 300 -36.89 10.62 -45.88
CA ALA A 300 -38.27 10.48 -45.39
C ALA A 300 -39.09 11.76 -45.56
N THR A 301 -39.17 12.31 -46.78
CA THR A 301 -40.27 13.23 -47.16
C THR A 301 -40.33 13.41 -48.68
N PHE A 302 -40.98 12.48 -49.37
CA PHE A 302 -41.73 12.79 -50.60
C PHE A 302 -42.79 11.70 -50.84
N LYS A 303 -43.85 11.74 -50.04
CA LYS A 303 -45.12 11.08 -50.34
C LYS A 303 -46.27 11.94 -49.84
N ALA A 304 -46.99 12.51 -50.80
CA ALA A 304 -48.35 13.07 -50.80
C ALA A 304 -48.35 14.27 -51.76
N SER A 305 -49.24 14.48 -52.72
CA SER A 305 -50.39 13.76 -53.29
C SER A 305 -50.76 14.55 -54.55
N SER A 306 -51.31 13.91 -55.60
CA SER A 306 -52.60 14.32 -56.18
C SER A 306 -52.90 13.55 -57.46
N SER A 307 -54.09 12.97 -57.49
CA SER A 307 -54.70 12.25 -58.59
C SER A 307 -55.01 13.17 -59.77
N HIS A 308 -54.65 12.75 -60.99
CA HIS A 308 -55.43 13.05 -62.19
C HIS A 308 -55.50 11.83 -63.10
N ASN A 309 -56.73 11.56 -63.54
CA ASN A 309 -57.20 10.43 -64.33
C ASN A 309 -56.87 10.63 -65.83
N CYS A 310 -56.38 9.60 -66.53
CA CYS A 310 -56.71 9.43 -67.95
C CYS A 310 -56.52 7.97 -68.43
N GLN A 311 -57.62 7.48 -68.96
CA GLN A 311 -57.98 6.26 -69.67
C GLN A 311 -57.10 5.87 -70.90
N ILE A 312 -57.11 4.54 -71.20
CA ILE A 312 -57.22 3.87 -72.53
C ILE A 312 -55.98 3.19 -73.20
N LEU A 313 -56.08 1.83 -73.24
CA LEU A 313 -55.79 0.83 -74.30
C LEU A 313 -54.36 0.30 -74.66
N GLY A 314 -54.27 -1.04 -74.77
CA GLY A 314 -53.40 -1.81 -75.70
C GLY A 314 -52.51 -2.89 -75.05
N ARG A 315 -52.86 -4.19 -74.94
CA ARG A 315 -52.83 -5.36 -75.89
C ARG A 315 -51.44 -5.92 -76.28
N GLY A 316 -51.27 -7.26 -76.12
CA GLY A 316 -50.25 -8.16 -76.74
C GLY A 316 -49.20 -8.69 -75.74
N SER A 317 -49.03 -9.97 -75.37
CA SER A 317 -49.03 -11.31 -76.02
C SER A 317 -47.80 -11.63 -76.90
N GLY A 318 -47.12 -12.75 -76.58
CA GLY A 318 -45.98 -13.36 -77.31
C GLY A 318 -44.70 -13.43 -76.46
N ASN A 319 -44.16 -14.51 -75.87
CA ASN A 319 -44.01 -15.96 -76.11
C ASN A 319 -42.57 -16.34 -76.56
N GLN A 320 -41.92 -17.24 -75.77
CA GLN A 320 -40.78 -18.17 -76.05
C GLN A 320 -39.36 -17.56 -76.20
N VAL A 321 -38.22 -18.18 -75.84
CA VAL A 321 -37.78 -19.60 -75.73
C VAL A 321 -36.56 -19.77 -74.77
N ALA A 322 -36.54 -20.93 -74.09
CA ALA A 322 -35.46 -21.90 -73.81
C ALA A 322 -34.07 -21.54 -73.19
N SER A 323 -33.85 -22.19 -72.03
CA SER A 323 -32.72 -23.09 -71.64
C SER A 323 -31.29 -22.50 -71.52
N VAL A 324 -30.46 -22.81 -70.51
CA VAL A 324 -30.09 -24.14 -69.99
C VAL A 324 -29.46 -24.07 -68.58
N ALA A 325 -29.71 -25.15 -67.83
CA ALA A 325 -28.82 -25.88 -66.92
C ALA A 325 -28.29 -25.24 -65.61
N ALA A 326 -28.87 -25.74 -64.51
CA ALA A 326 -28.21 -25.95 -63.22
C ALA A 326 -27.19 -27.14 -63.32
N PRO A 327 -26.52 -27.58 -62.22
CA PRO A 327 -27.25 -28.41 -61.25
C PRO A 327 -26.82 -28.29 -59.77
N VAL A 328 -27.81 -28.58 -58.89
CA VAL A 328 -27.81 -29.47 -57.70
C VAL A 328 -26.81 -29.27 -56.55
N ARG A 329 -27.10 -29.53 -55.26
CA ARG A 329 -28.24 -30.04 -54.45
C ARG A 329 -27.84 -29.77 -52.97
N ALA A 330 -28.76 -29.29 -52.10
CA ALA A 330 -29.53 -30.05 -51.09
C ALA A 330 -28.67 -30.65 -49.93
N SER A 331 -29.03 -30.62 -48.64
CA SER A 331 -30.36 -30.69 -48.03
C SER A 331 -30.41 -30.11 -46.60
N SER A 332 -31.64 -29.74 -46.27
CA SER A 332 -32.35 -29.52 -45.01
C SER A 332 -32.00 -30.39 -43.79
N GLY A 333 -32.33 -29.87 -42.60
CA GLY A 333 -32.61 -30.65 -41.39
C GLY A 333 -32.80 -29.79 -40.15
N GLN A 334 -34.04 -29.65 -39.68
CA GLN A 334 -34.46 -28.89 -38.50
C GLN A 334 -34.24 -29.66 -37.17
N ALA A 335 -34.32 -28.88 -36.08
CA ALA A 335 -35.03 -29.18 -34.82
C ALA A 335 -34.21 -29.57 -33.56
N SER A 336 -34.13 -28.57 -32.67
CA SER A 336 -34.56 -28.55 -31.25
C SER A 336 -33.85 -29.34 -30.12
N GLN A 337 -33.60 -28.55 -29.06
CA GLN A 337 -33.65 -28.80 -27.61
C GLN A 337 -32.36 -29.13 -26.80
N SER A 338 -32.17 -28.23 -25.82
CA SER A 338 -31.67 -28.36 -24.43
C SER A 338 -30.26 -28.88 -24.13
N GLY A 339 -29.56 -28.14 -23.25
CA GLY A 339 -28.38 -28.61 -22.55
C GLY A 339 -27.51 -27.49 -21.98
N GLN A 340 -27.73 -27.15 -20.70
CA GLN A 340 -26.76 -26.43 -19.86
C GLN A 340 -25.42 -27.17 -19.82
N SER A 341 -24.28 -26.48 -19.83
CA SER A 341 -23.21 -26.73 -18.84
C SER A 341 -22.13 -25.65 -18.86
N CYS A 342 -21.68 -25.35 -17.65
CA CYS A 342 -20.55 -24.54 -17.28
C CYS A 342 -19.23 -25.25 -17.59
N GLY A 343 -18.33 -24.56 -18.30
CA GLY A 343 -16.95 -25.00 -18.54
C GLY A 343 -15.98 -24.27 -17.62
N MET A 344 -15.59 -24.94 -16.54
CA MET A 344 -14.46 -24.59 -15.69
C MET A 344 -13.16 -24.59 -16.53
N ASN A 345 -12.35 -23.55 -16.41
CA ASN A 345 -10.91 -23.67 -16.64
C ASN A 345 -10.18 -23.49 -15.31
N ARG A 346 -9.65 -24.60 -14.81
CA ARG A 346 -8.83 -24.72 -13.61
C ARG A 346 -7.47 -25.21 -14.08
N VAL A 347 -6.41 -24.41 -13.98
CA VAL A 347 -5.02 -24.89 -13.85
C VAL A 347 -4.12 -23.80 -13.23
N LEU A 348 -3.52 -24.19 -12.10
CA LEU A 348 -2.24 -23.81 -11.49
C LEU A 348 -2.00 -22.40 -10.91
N GLN A 349 -2.36 -22.32 -9.63
CA GLN A 349 -1.55 -21.86 -8.51
C GLN A 349 -0.02 -21.87 -8.73
N GLN A 350 0.63 -20.69 -8.69
CA GLN A 350 2.00 -20.54 -8.18
C GLN A 350 2.34 -19.09 -7.79
N SER A 351 2.67 -18.92 -6.51
CA SER A 351 3.66 -18.00 -5.92
C SER A 351 3.75 -16.55 -6.43
N TYR A 352 3.28 -15.62 -5.60
CA TYR A 352 3.63 -14.20 -5.67
C TYR A 352 5.04 -13.98 -5.10
N SER A 353 5.98 -13.65 -5.97
CA SER A 353 7.22 -12.96 -5.61
C SER A 353 7.20 -11.62 -6.34
N SER A 354 6.92 -10.54 -5.61
CA SER A 354 7.07 -9.18 -6.13
C SER A 354 8.26 -8.53 -5.46
N LEU A 355 9.39 -8.63 -6.16
CA LEU A 355 10.47 -7.66 -6.12
C LEU A 355 9.95 -6.37 -6.78
N LEU A 356 9.93 -5.25 -6.05
CA LEU A 356 10.03 -3.93 -6.67
C LEU A 356 11.03 -3.09 -5.89
N SER A 357 12.23 -3.06 -6.44
CA SER A 357 13.30 -2.14 -6.14
C SER A 357 12.82 -0.70 -6.32
N HIS A 358 13.12 0.15 -5.34
CA HIS A 358 13.08 1.60 -5.51
C HIS A 358 14.07 1.99 -6.62
N GLN A 359 13.56 2.61 -7.69
CA GLN A 359 14.38 3.41 -8.59
C GLN A 359 13.84 4.84 -8.58
N GLU A 360 14.69 5.73 -8.07
CA GLU A 360 14.49 7.18 -8.03
C GLU A 360 14.32 7.72 -9.46
N VAL A 361 13.33 8.61 -9.66
CA VAL A 361 13.27 9.44 -10.87
C VAL A 361 13.18 10.91 -10.46
N ARG A 362 14.28 11.60 -10.78
CA ARG A 362 14.45 13.06 -10.74
C ARG A 362 13.44 13.74 -11.68
N GLY A 363 12.96 14.90 -11.23
CA GLY A 363 11.96 15.68 -11.95
C GLY A 363 12.41 16.26 -13.29
N ALA A 364 11.43 16.46 -14.17
CA ALA A 364 11.49 17.35 -15.31
C ALA A 364 10.18 18.17 -15.37
N ARG A 365 10.39 19.49 -15.50
CA ARG A 365 9.39 20.59 -15.58
C ARG A 365 8.49 20.47 -16.80
N ILE A 366 7.29 21.07 -16.75
CA ILE A 366 6.69 22.14 -17.62
C ILE A 366 5.42 22.59 -16.83
N GLY A 367 5.08 23.84 -16.50
CA GLY A 367 5.35 25.15 -17.08
C GLY A 367 4.01 25.75 -17.55
N SER A 368 3.38 26.62 -16.75
CA SER A 368 2.34 27.65 -17.08
C SER A 368 1.76 28.13 -15.73
N GLY A 369 1.86 29.37 -15.27
CA GLY A 369 1.86 30.63 -16.00
C GLY A 369 0.51 31.33 -15.81
N LEU A 370 0.19 31.76 -14.58
CA LEU A 370 -0.86 32.75 -14.33
C LEU A 370 -0.39 33.74 -13.27
N GLN A 371 -0.50 35.00 -13.68
CA GLN A 371 -0.04 36.21 -13.04
C GLN A 371 -1.18 36.73 -12.16
N GLU A 372 -0.95 36.78 -10.85
CA GLU A 372 -1.86 37.45 -9.91
C GLU A 372 -1.13 38.66 -9.32
N VAL A 373 -1.84 39.78 -9.39
CA VAL A 373 -1.40 41.15 -9.22
C VAL A 373 -1.27 41.47 -7.73
N SER A 374 -0.14 42.05 -7.32
CA SER A 374 0.09 42.52 -5.95
C SER A 374 -0.67 43.84 -5.68
N PRO A 375 -1.41 43.98 -4.58
CA PRO A 375 -1.82 45.29 -4.07
C PRO A 375 -0.70 45.97 -3.25
N PRO A 376 -0.65 47.32 -3.22
CA PRO A 376 0.49 48.10 -2.70
C PRO A 376 0.56 48.16 -1.16
N PRO A 377 1.72 48.58 -0.59
CA PRO A 377 1.95 48.58 0.85
C PRO A 377 1.24 49.76 1.53
N ILE A 378 0.63 49.47 2.69
CA ILE A 378 0.13 50.49 3.61
C ILE A 378 1.28 50.83 4.58
N SER A 379 1.65 52.10 4.55
CA SER A 379 2.67 52.74 5.38
C SER A 379 2.30 52.81 6.86
N GLU A 380 3.32 52.67 7.71
CA GLU A 380 3.31 52.88 9.15
C GLU A 380 2.73 54.25 9.56
N GLN A 381 1.92 54.26 10.61
CA GLN A 381 1.78 55.43 11.48
C GLN A 381 1.63 55.00 12.95
N SER A 382 2.69 55.31 13.68
CA SER A 382 2.83 55.35 15.14
C SER A 382 1.78 56.23 15.84
N ARG A 383 1.24 55.72 16.95
CA ARG A 383 0.67 56.38 18.15
C ARG A 383 0.30 55.23 19.11
N GLY A 384 0.89 55.01 20.29
CA GLY A 384 1.28 55.96 21.31
C GLY A 384 0.03 56.49 22.01
N TYR A 385 -0.45 55.80 23.05
CA TYR A 385 -1.09 56.40 24.24
C TYR A 385 -1.30 55.36 25.36
N GLU A 386 -1.08 55.86 26.56
CA GLU A 386 -1.08 55.23 27.89
C GLU A 386 -2.46 54.69 28.34
N GLY A 387 -2.42 53.78 29.31
CA GLY A 387 -3.57 53.24 30.04
C GLY A 387 -3.19 52.00 30.83
#